data_AF-I2H4X7-F1
#
_entry.id   AF-I2H4X7-F1
#
_cell.length_a   1.000
_cell.length_b   1.000
_cell.length_c   1.000
_cell.angle_alpha   90.00
_cell.angle_beta   90.00
_cell.angle_gamma   90.00
#
_symmetry.space_group_name_H-M   'P 1'
#
loop_
_entity.id
_entity.type
_entity.pdbx_description
1 polymer ?
#
loop_
_entity_poly.entity_id
_entity_poly.type
_entity_poly.pdbx_seq_one_letter_code
_entity_poly.pdbx_strand_id
1 'polypeptide(L)'
;MTTFSNSSQLQANNALNGILSKVLPGSSKLTTTSSKKYNKKFKGSKAQLINNTLKKRVELQKRDVIKIRKNERKLRKQQMKSKKLEKMNLEQMAKLEILKKHQMENSLTTAEQKYLNKLVRKNESNLKSWELDEEDKEELQELQDYIIGKVSKSSKLSRRKGKGNKRQVNDELIATIDADDGSDRAYPGLTPGLAPVDLSDEEDSSEEEEDFDDD
;
A
#
# COMPACT_ATOMS: atom_id res chain seq x y z
N MET A 1 -62.36 -4.58 -2.65
CA MET A 1 -61.95 -3.69 -1.55
C MET A 1 -61.30 -2.45 -2.14
N THR A 2 -61.88 -1.27 -1.90
CA THR A 2 -61.46 -0.02 -2.53
C THR A 2 -60.24 0.57 -1.82
N THR A 3 -59.09 0.56 -2.49
CA THR A 3 -57.85 1.16 -2.00
C THR A 3 -57.85 2.66 -2.31
N PHE A 4 -58.53 3.47 -1.49
CA PHE A 4 -58.36 4.91 -1.57
C PHE A 4 -56.91 5.29 -1.23
N SER A 5 -56.32 6.19 -2.01
CA SER A 5 -54.94 6.63 -1.78
C SER A 5 -54.79 7.29 -0.41
N ASN A 6 -53.64 7.09 0.23
CA ASN A 6 -53.33 7.67 1.55
C ASN A 6 -53.55 9.19 1.60
N SER A 7 -53.38 9.90 0.47
CA SER A 7 -53.64 11.33 0.37
C SER A 7 -55.12 11.68 0.43
N SER A 8 -55.98 10.89 -0.22
CA SER A 8 -57.43 11.07 -0.20
C SER A 8 -57.99 10.86 1.21
N GLN A 9 -57.54 9.80 1.88
CA GLN A 9 -57.92 9.51 3.26
C GLN A 9 -57.50 10.63 4.23
N LEU A 10 -56.29 11.19 4.05
CA LEU A 10 -55.79 12.29 4.88
C LEU A 10 -56.59 13.58 4.65
N GLN A 11 -56.98 13.88 3.40
CA GLN A 11 -57.82 15.03 3.08
C GLN A 11 -59.22 14.90 3.68
N ALA A 12 -59.83 13.71 3.58
CA ALA A 12 -61.13 13.42 4.17
C ALA A 12 -61.12 13.58 5.70
N ASN A 13 -60.10 13.03 6.37
CA ASN A 13 -59.94 13.16 7.82
C ASN A 13 -59.76 14.62 8.26
N ASN A 14 -59.00 15.42 7.52
CA ASN A 14 -58.83 16.85 7.82
C ASN A 14 -60.14 17.64 7.65
N ALA A 15 -60.95 17.31 6.64
CA ALA A 15 -62.25 17.95 6.42
C ALA A 15 -63.22 17.61 7.56
N LEU A 16 -63.31 16.33 7.95
CA LEU A 16 -64.12 15.87 9.08
C LEU A 16 -63.71 16.54 10.39
N ASN A 17 -62.41 16.59 10.69
CA ASN A 17 -61.89 17.28 11.87
C ASN A 17 -62.26 18.78 11.88
N GLY A 18 -62.30 19.42 10.69
CA GLY A 18 -62.74 20.80 10.54
C GLY A 18 -64.23 21.00 10.83
N ILE A 19 -65.08 20.05 10.42
CA ILE A 19 -66.52 20.08 10.67
C ILE A 19 -66.83 19.78 12.14
N LEU A 20 -66.23 18.74 12.70
CA LEU A 20 -66.40 18.35 14.10
C LEU A 20 -66.02 19.50 15.05
N SER A 21 -64.93 20.22 14.75
CA SER A 21 -64.52 21.41 15.52
C SER A 21 -65.51 22.58 15.51
N LYS A 22 -66.45 22.61 14.55
CA LYS A 22 -67.49 23.64 14.44
C LYS A 22 -68.81 23.20 15.05
N VAL A 23 -69.09 21.89 15.05
CA VAL A 23 -70.37 21.32 15.50
C VAL A 23 -70.34 20.99 16.99
N LEU A 24 -69.19 20.58 17.52
CA LEU A 24 -69.05 20.23 18.93
C LEU A 24 -68.35 21.35 19.71
N PRO A 25 -69.06 22.08 20.59
CA PRO A 25 -68.44 23.08 21.45
C PRO A 25 -67.40 22.40 22.36
N GLY A 26 -66.19 22.96 22.41
CA GLY A 26 -65.07 22.41 23.16
C GLY A 26 -64.14 21.46 22.40
N SER A 27 -64.46 21.09 21.14
CA SER A 27 -63.54 20.27 20.33
C SER A 27 -62.52 21.14 19.57
N SER A 28 -61.28 21.15 20.05
CA SER A 28 -60.18 21.84 19.35
C SER A 28 -59.78 21.08 18.09
N LYS A 29 -59.46 21.78 17.00
CA LYS A 29 -58.91 21.17 15.78
C LYS A 29 -57.65 20.39 16.13
N LEU A 30 -57.67 19.07 15.90
CA LEU A 30 -56.49 18.22 16.00
C LEU A 30 -55.48 18.62 14.92
N THR A 31 -54.60 19.57 15.23
CA THR A 31 -53.39 19.79 14.45
C THR A 31 -52.40 18.73 14.86
N THR A 32 -51.90 17.93 13.93
CA THR A 32 -50.82 16.97 14.16
C THR A 32 -49.53 17.72 14.53
N THR A 33 -49.39 18.05 15.82
CA THR A 33 -48.25 18.80 16.34
C THR A 33 -47.06 17.88 16.55
N SER A 34 -46.11 17.88 15.62
CA SER A 34 -44.68 17.67 15.95
C SER A 34 -43.68 18.15 14.88
N SER A 35 -44.07 19.06 13.98
CA SER A 35 -43.07 19.77 13.17
C SER A 35 -43.37 21.27 13.10
N LYS A 36 -42.90 21.99 14.13
CA LYS A 36 -42.51 23.40 13.97
C LYS A 36 -41.34 23.47 12.99
N LYS A 37 -41.60 23.32 11.69
CA LYS A 37 -40.66 23.66 10.62
C LYS A 37 -41.32 24.68 9.72
N TYR A 38 -40.93 25.94 9.95
CA TYR A 38 -40.82 27.03 8.99
C TYR A 38 -41.62 26.88 7.69
N ASN A 39 -42.94 26.94 7.78
CA ASN A 39 -43.75 27.37 6.64
C ASN A 39 -44.30 28.74 6.99
N LYS A 40 -43.48 29.79 6.75
CA LYS A 40 -44.01 31.14 6.50
C LYS A 40 -45.00 30.98 5.35
N LYS A 41 -46.28 30.76 5.67
CA LYS A 41 -47.37 30.87 4.69
C LYS A 41 -47.19 32.25 4.09
N PHE A 42 -46.93 32.32 2.78
CA PHE A 42 -46.78 33.58 2.05
C PHE A 42 -48.07 34.38 2.23
N LYS A 43 -48.10 35.26 3.23
CA LYS A 43 -49.14 36.26 3.44
C LYS A 43 -48.90 37.36 2.41
N GLY A 44 -49.36 37.14 1.19
CA GLY A 44 -49.26 38.11 0.12
C GLY A 44 -50.48 38.07 -0.78
N SER A 45 -50.81 39.22 -1.38
CA SER A 45 -51.85 39.31 -2.42
C SER A 45 -51.53 38.31 -3.56
N LYS A 46 -52.55 37.82 -4.26
CA LYS A 46 -52.37 36.91 -5.42
C LYS A 46 -51.34 37.48 -6.42
N ALA A 47 -51.29 38.80 -6.57
CA ALA A 47 -50.30 39.49 -7.39
C ALA A 47 -48.85 39.32 -6.89
N GLN A 48 -48.61 39.34 -5.58
CA GLN A 48 -47.29 39.09 -5.00
C GLN A 48 -46.86 37.63 -5.18
N LEU A 49 -47.82 36.69 -5.11
CA LEU A 49 -47.54 35.28 -5.38
C LEU A 49 -47.14 35.08 -6.84
N ILE A 50 -47.83 35.73 -7.78
CA ILE A 50 -47.50 35.72 -9.21
C ILE A 50 -46.13 36.36 -9.48
N ASN A 51 -45.81 37.49 -8.87
CA ASN A 51 -44.49 38.12 -9.02
C ASN A 51 -43.37 37.18 -8.51
N ASN A 52 -43.58 36.54 -7.35
CA ASN A 52 -42.63 35.58 -6.80
C ASN A 52 -42.47 34.33 -7.67
N THR A 53 -43.53 33.82 -8.30
CA THR A 53 -43.42 32.68 -9.23
C THR A 53 -42.73 33.06 -10.53
N LEU A 54 -42.96 34.27 -11.05
CA LEU A 54 -42.28 34.80 -12.23
C LEU A 54 -40.77 35.00 -11.96
N LYS A 55 -40.40 35.59 -10.83
CA LYS A 55 -38.99 35.71 -10.41
C LYS A 55 -38.29 34.35 -10.32
N LYS A 56 -38.92 33.37 -9.66
CA LYS A 56 -38.42 31.99 -9.60
C LYS A 56 -38.30 31.34 -10.98
N ARG A 57 -39.22 31.61 -11.91
CA ARG A 57 -39.13 31.09 -13.29
C ARG A 57 -37.91 31.65 -14.01
N VAL A 58 -37.63 32.94 -13.90
CA VAL A 58 -36.44 33.57 -14.49
C VAL A 58 -35.16 33.00 -13.87
N GLU A 59 -35.13 32.79 -12.56
CA GLU A 59 -34.01 32.13 -11.87
C GLU A 59 -33.79 30.68 -12.35
N LEU A 60 -34.87 29.91 -12.54
CA LEU A 60 -34.80 28.56 -13.07
C LEU A 60 -34.33 28.51 -14.53
N GLN A 61 -34.72 29.49 -15.35
CA GLN A 61 -34.30 29.59 -16.75
C GLN A 61 -32.81 29.94 -16.87
N LYS A 62 -32.27 30.73 -15.94
CA LYS A 62 -30.83 31.05 -15.85
C LYS A 62 -29.98 29.91 -15.26
N ARG A 63 -30.61 28.88 -14.69
CA ARG A 63 -29.93 27.79 -14.00
C ARG A 63 -29.56 26.70 -15.01
N ASP A 64 -28.30 26.25 -14.98
CA ASP A 64 -27.84 25.15 -15.84
C ASP A 64 -28.39 23.81 -15.33
N VAL A 65 -29.57 23.44 -15.83
CA VAL A 65 -30.28 22.20 -15.48
C VAL A 65 -29.46 20.97 -15.90
N ILE A 66 -28.67 21.05 -16.97
CA ILE A 66 -27.88 19.94 -17.50
C ILE A 66 -26.75 19.59 -16.54
N LYS A 67 -26.00 20.59 -16.07
CA LYS A 67 -24.93 20.39 -15.08
C LYS A 67 -25.45 19.82 -13.77
N ILE A 68 -26.60 20.30 -13.30
CA ILE A 68 -27.23 19.80 -12.07
C ILE A 68 -27.64 18.33 -12.23
N ARG A 69 -28.34 17.99 -13.31
CA ARG A 69 -28.75 16.61 -13.60
C ARG A 69 -27.54 15.68 -13.75
N LYS A 70 -26.46 16.16 -14.37
CA LYS A 70 -25.19 15.40 -14.48
C LYS A 70 -24.58 15.13 -13.12
N ASN A 71 -24.53 16.13 -12.24
CA ASN A 71 -24.01 16.00 -10.88
C ASN A 71 -24.87 15.05 -10.04
N GLU A 72 -26.19 15.19 -10.10
CA GLU A 72 -27.13 14.29 -9.42
C GLU A 72 -26.97 12.84 -9.89
N ARG A 73 -26.83 12.62 -11.21
CA ARG A 73 -26.55 11.29 -11.77
C ARG A 73 -25.20 10.74 -11.28
N LYS A 74 -24.17 11.56 -11.18
CA LYS A 74 -22.84 11.17 -10.65
C LYS A 74 -22.95 10.77 -9.18
N LEU A 75 -23.64 11.57 -8.37
CA LEU A 75 -23.86 11.30 -6.94
C LEU A 75 -24.64 9.99 -6.75
N ARG A 76 -25.73 9.80 -7.50
CA ARG A 76 -26.50 8.54 -7.46
C ARG A 76 -25.65 7.33 -7.85
N LYS A 77 -24.82 7.44 -8.89
CA LYS A 77 -23.89 6.37 -9.28
C LYS A 77 -22.89 6.06 -8.18
N GLN A 78 -22.33 7.07 -7.51
CA GLN A 78 -21.41 6.88 -6.39
C GLN A 78 -22.10 6.17 -5.20
N GLN A 79 -23.30 6.60 -4.84
CA GLN A 79 -24.09 5.95 -3.78
C GLN A 79 -24.43 4.50 -4.11
N MET A 80 -24.75 4.19 -5.37
CA MET A 80 -25.00 2.80 -5.78
C MET A 80 -23.73 1.96 -5.73
N LYS A 81 -22.58 2.54 -6.09
CA LYS A 81 -21.28 1.87 -5.98
C LYS A 81 -20.89 1.61 -4.53
N SER A 82 -21.05 2.59 -3.63
CA SER A 82 -20.73 2.41 -2.21
C SER A 82 -21.60 1.32 -1.59
N LYS A 83 -22.92 1.36 -1.83
CA LYS A 83 -23.84 0.30 -1.37
C LYS A 83 -23.49 -1.07 -1.92
N LYS A 84 -23.04 -1.16 -3.18
CA LYS A 84 -22.59 -2.44 -3.76
C LYS A 84 -21.33 -2.95 -3.05
N LEU A 85 -20.37 -2.07 -2.78
CA LEU A 85 -19.15 -2.42 -2.06
C LEU A 85 -19.45 -2.86 -0.62
N GLU A 86 -20.31 -2.13 0.10
CA GLU A 86 -20.76 -2.49 1.45
C GLU A 86 -21.41 -3.87 1.49
N LYS A 87 -22.29 -4.17 0.53
CA LYS A 87 -22.90 -5.50 0.39
C LYS A 87 -21.87 -6.58 0.11
N MET A 88 -20.93 -6.34 -0.80
CA MET A 88 -19.86 -7.31 -1.09
C MET A 88 -18.98 -7.57 0.14
N ASN A 89 -18.67 -6.54 0.92
CA ASN A 89 -17.90 -6.68 2.16
C ASN A 89 -18.67 -7.48 3.21
N LEU A 90 -19.96 -7.21 3.38
CA LEU A 90 -20.84 -7.99 4.29
C LEU A 90 -20.92 -9.45 3.87
N GLU A 91 -21.11 -9.73 2.58
CA GLU A 91 -21.12 -11.09 2.04
C GLU A 91 -19.78 -11.81 2.27
N GLN A 92 -18.66 -11.10 2.12
CA GLN A 92 -17.33 -11.65 2.40
C GLN A 92 -17.14 -11.95 3.89
N MET A 93 -17.54 -11.03 4.77
CA MET A 93 -17.48 -11.24 6.23
C MET A 93 -18.31 -12.46 6.64
N ALA A 94 -19.55 -12.57 6.15
CA ALA A 94 -20.41 -13.71 6.42
C ALA A 94 -19.79 -15.03 5.91
N LYS A 95 -19.21 -15.04 4.71
CA LYS A 95 -18.49 -16.21 4.19
C LYS A 95 -17.30 -16.60 5.06
N LEU A 96 -16.53 -15.63 5.55
CA LEU A 96 -15.40 -15.89 6.44
C LEU A 96 -15.86 -16.46 7.79
N GLU A 97 -16.96 -15.94 8.35
CA GLU A 97 -17.52 -16.49 9.59
C GLU A 97 -17.98 -17.94 9.42
N ILE A 98 -18.64 -18.27 8.31
CA ILE A 98 -19.05 -19.65 7.99
C ILE A 98 -17.82 -20.56 7.85
N LEU A 99 -16.81 -20.13 7.08
CA LEU A 99 -15.57 -20.90 6.90
C LEU A 99 -14.85 -21.14 8.23
N LYS A 100 -14.80 -20.14 9.11
CA LYS A 100 -14.23 -20.30 10.46
C LYS A 100 -15.00 -21.33 11.27
N LYS A 101 -16.33 -21.32 11.23
CA LYS A 101 -17.15 -22.32 11.94
C LYS A 101 -16.89 -23.73 11.41
N HIS A 102 -16.93 -23.93 10.08
CA HIS A 102 -16.67 -25.23 9.47
C HIS A 102 -15.24 -25.72 9.73
N GLN A 103 -14.27 -24.81 9.80
CA GLN A 103 -12.89 -25.15 10.17
C GLN A 103 -12.80 -25.61 11.63
N MET A 104 -13.47 -24.94 12.56
CA MET A 104 -13.48 -25.33 13.98
C MET A 104 -14.19 -26.67 14.21
N GLU A 105 -15.24 -26.94 13.45
CA GLU A 105 -16.02 -28.18 13.50
C GLU A 105 -15.40 -29.32 12.66
N ASN A 106 -14.28 -29.07 11.97
CA ASN A 106 -13.67 -29.99 11.00
C ASN A 106 -14.64 -30.48 9.90
N SER A 107 -15.67 -29.70 9.58
CA SER A 107 -16.74 -30.00 8.61
C SER A 107 -16.52 -29.29 7.26
N LEU A 108 -15.27 -28.98 6.92
CA LEU A 108 -14.94 -28.17 5.73
C LEU A 108 -15.22 -28.93 4.43
N THR A 109 -15.97 -28.30 3.52
CA THR A 109 -16.29 -28.90 2.22
C THR A 109 -15.08 -28.84 1.28
N THR A 110 -14.97 -29.76 0.32
CA THR A 110 -13.88 -29.77 -0.70
C THR A 110 -13.76 -28.44 -1.47
N ALA A 111 -14.89 -27.79 -1.78
CA ALA A 111 -14.92 -26.49 -2.42
C ALA A 111 -14.36 -25.36 -1.53
N GLU A 112 -14.68 -25.41 -0.23
CA GLU A 112 -14.21 -24.45 0.77
C GLU A 112 -12.72 -24.62 1.03
N GLN A 113 -12.23 -25.86 1.08
CA GLN A 113 -10.82 -26.17 1.19
C GLN A 113 -10.03 -25.67 -0.03
N LYS A 114 -10.56 -25.87 -1.24
CA LYS A 114 -9.94 -25.33 -2.47
C LYS A 114 -9.89 -23.80 -2.44
N TYR A 115 -10.95 -23.15 -1.96
CA TYR A 115 -10.99 -21.71 -1.78
C TYR A 115 -9.94 -21.23 -0.76
N LEU A 116 -9.83 -21.89 0.39
CA LEU A 116 -8.85 -21.57 1.42
C LEU A 116 -7.43 -21.74 0.91
N ASN A 117 -7.11 -22.86 0.24
CA ASN A 117 -5.79 -23.09 -0.35
C ASN A 117 -5.43 -22.03 -1.39
N LYS A 118 -6.40 -21.56 -2.19
CA LYS A 118 -6.18 -20.45 -3.12
C LYS A 118 -5.89 -19.14 -2.39
N LEU A 119 -6.58 -18.88 -1.28
CA LEU A 119 -6.36 -17.70 -0.45
C LEU A 119 -4.97 -17.73 0.21
N VAL A 120 -4.58 -18.90 0.75
CA VAL A 120 -3.26 -19.14 1.34
C VAL A 120 -2.17 -18.87 0.32
N ARG A 121 -2.21 -19.49 -0.87
CA ARG A 121 -1.22 -19.25 -1.94
C ARG A 121 -1.10 -17.79 -2.34
N LYS A 122 -2.23 -17.07 -2.42
CA LYS A 122 -2.23 -15.63 -2.75
C LYS A 122 -1.59 -14.80 -1.64
N ASN A 123 -1.86 -15.14 -0.38
CA ASN A 123 -1.26 -14.46 0.75
C ASN A 123 0.23 -14.77 0.86
N GLU A 124 0.64 -16.03 0.67
CA GLU A 124 2.05 -16.44 0.60
C GLU A 124 2.81 -15.67 -0.47
N SER A 125 2.26 -15.57 -1.69
CA SER A 125 2.90 -14.78 -2.75
C SER A 125 3.02 -13.29 -2.40
N ASN A 126 2.01 -12.74 -1.70
CA ASN A 126 2.01 -11.33 -1.31
C ASN A 126 2.95 -11.06 -0.13
N LEU A 127 3.12 -12.01 0.79
CA LEU A 127 4.11 -11.94 1.86
C LEU A 127 5.52 -12.08 1.30
N LYS A 128 5.74 -13.07 0.42
CA LYS A 128 7.03 -13.28 -0.25
C LYS A 128 7.42 -12.09 -1.11
N SER A 129 6.48 -11.35 -1.71
CA SER A 129 6.79 -10.13 -2.48
C SER A 129 7.33 -8.95 -1.64
N TRP A 130 7.23 -9.02 -0.32
CA TRP A 130 7.88 -8.05 0.58
C TRP A 130 9.22 -8.54 1.11
N GLU A 131 9.54 -9.82 0.92
CA GLU A 131 10.86 -10.33 1.24
C GLU A 131 11.85 -9.85 0.18
N LEU A 132 13.10 -9.64 0.60
CA LEU A 132 14.22 -9.39 -0.31
C LEU A 132 14.35 -10.55 -1.30
N ASP A 133 14.79 -10.23 -2.51
CA ASP A 133 15.14 -11.23 -3.50
C ASP A 133 16.29 -12.11 -2.98
N GLU A 134 16.39 -13.34 -3.50
CA GLU A 134 17.34 -14.33 -2.98
C GLU A 134 18.80 -13.81 -3.05
N GLU A 135 19.13 -13.07 -4.11
CA GLU A 135 20.45 -12.45 -4.33
C GLU A 135 20.76 -11.36 -3.28
N ASP A 136 19.83 -10.42 -3.08
CA ASP A 136 19.96 -9.38 -2.05
C ASP A 136 20.03 -9.98 -0.63
N LYS A 137 19.34 -11.11 -0.39
CA LYS A 137 19.40 -11.84 0.89
C LYS A 137 20.79 -12.41 1.13
N GLU A 138 21.42 -13.00 0.11
CA GLU A 138 22.78 -13.55 0.21
C GLU A 138 23.80 -12.44 0.50
N GLU A 139 23.76 -11.33 -0.23
CA GLU A 139 24.64 -10.17 0.01
C GLU A 139 24.43 -9.57 1.41
N LEU A 140 23.17 -9.41 1.82
CA LEU A 140 22.83 -8.90 3.16
C LEU A 140 23.30 -9.85 4.25
N GLN A 141 23.18 -11.16 4.04
CA GLN A 141 23.62 -12.17 4.98
C GLN A 141 25.16 -12.18 5.10
N GLU A 142 25.89 -12.05 4.00
CA GLU A 142 27.35 -11.92 4.01
C GLU A 142 27.78 -10.66 4.77
N LEU A 143 27.14 -9.52 4.50
CA LEU A 143 27.40 -8.27 5.23
C LEU A 143 27.09 -8.41 6.73
N GLN A 144 25.98 -9.07 7.07
CA GLN A 144 25.60 -9.33 8.46
C GLN A 144 26.66 -10.19 9.16
N ASP A 145 27.11 -11.26 8.53
CA ASP A 145 28.13 -12.17 9.06
C ASP A 145 29.48 -11.46 9.19
N TYR A 146 29.84 -10.61 8.23
CA TYR A 146 31.03 -9.76 8.31
C TYR A 146 30.97 -8.81 9.51
N ILE A 147 29.85 -8.10 9.71
CA ILE A 147 29.67 -7.17 10.84
C ILE A 147 29.70 -7.91 12.17
N ILE A 148 28.96 -9.02 12.30
CA ILE A 148 28.97 -9.86 13.51
C ILE A 148 30.39 -10.37 13.79
N GLY A 149 31.11 -10.80 12.75
CA GLY A 149 32.51 -11.21 12.83
C GLY A 149 33.43 -10.10 13.34
N LYS A 150 33.25 -8.86 12.89
CA LYS A 150 34.05 -7.71 13.35
C LYS A 150 33.71 -7.28 14.78
N VAL A 151 32.42 -7.23 15.14
CA VAL A 151 31.95 -6.85 16.49
C VAL A 151 32.35 -7.89 17.54
N SER A 152 32.24 -9.18 17.21
CA SER A 152 32.66 -10.26 18.11
C SER A 152 34.19 -10.31 18.30
N LYS A 153 34.98 -10.01 17.26
CA LYS A 153 36.45 -9.92 17.36
C LYS A 153 36.91 -8.66 18.12
N SER A 154 36.23 -7.52 17.97
CA SER A 154 36.58 -6.28 18.69
C SER A 154 36.29 -6.37 20.20
N SER A 155 35.23 -7.08 20.61
CA SER A 155 34.94 -7.33 22.04
C SER A 155 35.96 -8.24 22.73
N LYS A 156 36.60 -9.17 22.00
CA LYS A 156 37.70 -10.01 22.52
C LYS A 156 39.02 -9.25 22.67
N LEU A 157 39.24 -8.17 21.90
CA LEU A 157 40.40 -7.29 22.08
C LEU A 157 40.26 -6.32 23.27
N SER A 158 39.03 -6.00 23.71
CA SER A 158 38.78 -5.09 24.84
C SER A 158 39.20 -5.65 26.20
N ARG A 159 39.21 -6.98 26.39
CA ARG A 159 39.66 -7.60 27.66
C ARG A 159 41.18 -7.75 27.79
N ARG A 160 41.96 -7.34 26.79
CA ARG A 160 43.41 -7.63 26.74
C ARG A 160 44.28 -6.41 26.40
N LYS A 161 43.90 -5.21 26.86
CA LYS A 161 44.85 -4.09 26.94
C LYS A 161 44.72 -3.30 28.24
N GLY A 162 44.86 -4.01 29.36
CA GLY A 162 45.46 -3.45 30.57
C GLY A 162 46.99 -3.63 30.48
N LYS A 163 47.68 -2.57 30.04
CA LYS A 163 49.12 -2.26 30.26
C LYS A 163 50.09 -3.43 30.44
N GLY A 164 50.80 -3.75 29.35
CA GLY A 164 51.98 -4.63 29.42
C GLY A 164 52.84 -4.62 28.16
N ASN A 165 53.05 -3.48 27.49
CA ASN A 165 54.00 -3.40 26.38
C ASN A 165 55.28 -2.67 26.78
N LYS A 166 56.25 -3.45 27.27
CA LYS A 166 57.66 -3.25 26.93
C LYS A 166 57.89 -4.00 25.61
N ARG A 167 58.22 -3.23 24.57
CA ARG A 167 59.07 -3.53 23.39
C ARG A 167 59.20 -5.01 22.96
N GLN A 168 58.78 -5.32 21.73
CA GLN A 168 59.56 -6.00 20.66
C GLN A 168 58.63 -6.26 19.44
N VAL A 169 58.93 -5.66 18.28
CA VAL A 169 59.46 -6.29 17.05
C VAL A 169 58.44 -7.23 16.37
N ASN A 170 58.07 -6.92 15.12
CA ASN A 170 57.94 -7.85 13.99
C ASN A 170 57.44 -7.11 12.74
N ASP A 171 58.39 -6.77 11.87
CA ASP A 171 58.25 -6.18 10.54
C ASP A 171 57.82 -7.20 9.45
N GLU A 172 57.29 -8.37 9.83
CA GLU A 172 57.13 -9.51 8.90
C GLU A 172 55.80 -9.58 8.14
N LEU A 173 54.86 -8.65 8.36
CA LEU A 173 53.52 -8.68 7.72
C LEU A 173 53.34 -7.70 6.56
N ILE A 174 54.36 -6.90 6.22
CA ILE A 174 54.35 -6.00 5.06
C ILE A 174 54.96 -6.69 3.81
N ALA A 175 55.53 -7.88 3.96
CA ALA A 175 56.24 -8.60 2.89
C ALA A 175 55.36 -9.53 2.03
N THR A 176 54.13 -9.87 2.46
CA THR A 176 53.31 -10.90 1.78
C THR A 176 52.18 -10.34 0.90
N ILE A 177 52.07 -9.02 0.75
CA ILE A 177 51.05 -8.40 -0.11
C ILE A 177 51.64 -7.92 -1.44
N ASP A 178 52.97 -7.84 -1.58
CA ASP A 178 53.66 -7.31 -2.78
C ASP A 178 54.47 -8.38 -3.53
N ALA A 179 54.28 -9.65 -3.19
CA ALA A 179 55.04 -10.76 -3.74
C ALA A 179 54.35 -11.46 -4.94
N ASP A 180 53.38 -10.81 -5.60
CA ASP A 180 52.59 -11.44 -6.67
C ASP A 180 52.59 -10.67 -8.01
N ASP A 181 53.43 -9.65 -8.16
CA ASP A 181 53.66 -9.02 -9.47
C ASP A 181 54.99 -8.25 -9.47
N GLY A 182 56.12 -8.98 -9.55
CA GLY A 182 57.47 -8.56 -9.96
C GLY A 182 58.06 -7.22 -9.50
N SER A 183 57.40 -6.51 -8.59
CA SER A 183 57.61 -5.09 -8.35
C SER A 183 58.58 -4.95 -7.19
N ASP A 184 59.85 -4.80 -7.54
CA ASP A 184 60.85 -4.44 -6.55
C ASP A 184 60.53 -3.05 -6.00
N ARG A 185 60.06 -3.02 -4.74
CA ARG A 185 59.63 -1.80 -4.03
C ARG A 185 60.73 -0.75 -3.92
N ALA A 186 61.99 -1.15 -4.05
CA ALA A 186 63.13 -0.22 -4.06
C ALA A 186 63.14 0.69 -5.31
N TYR A 187 62.58 0.24 -6.43
CA TYR A 187 62.59 0.96 -7.71
C TYR A 187 61.18 1.00 -8.32
N PRO A 188 60.34 1.99 -7.92
CA PRO A 188 59.06 2.20 -8.55
C PRO A 188 59.28 2.61 -10.02
N GLY A 189 58.99 1.70 -10.95
CA GLY A 189 59.26 1.90 -12.37
C GLY A 189 60.13 0.82 -13.04
N LEU A 190 60.54 -0.22 -12.30
CA LEU A 190 61.30 -1.34 -12.87
C LEU A 190 60.43 -2.25 -13.77
N THR A 191 59.16 -2.45 -13.44
CA THR A 191 58.22 -3.34 -14.16
C THR A 191 57.27 -2.69 -15.19
N PRO A 192 56.92 -1.39 -15.16
CA PRO A 192 56.03 -0.82 -16.17
C PRO A 192 56.79 -0.60 -17.48
N GLY A 193 56.67 -1.56 -18.38
CA GLY A 193 57.23 -1.50 -19.74
C GLY A 193 58.14 -2.68 -20.10
N LEU A 194 58.39 -3.62 -19.19
CA LEU A 194 58.97 -4.90 -19.57
C LEU A 194 57.92 -5.70 -20.35
N ALA A 195 58.28 -6.19 -21.54
CA ALA A 195 57.39 -7.03 -22.31
C ALA A 195 57.21 -8.39 -21.61
N PRO A 196 56.01 -8.98 -21.58
CA PRO A 196 55.84 -10.34 -21.09
C PRO A 196 56.65 -11.28 -21.99
N VAL A 197 57.67 -11.92 -21.43
CA VAL A 197 58.49 -12.92 -22.12
C VAL A 197 57.77 -14.26 -22.02
N ASP A 198 57.48 -14.87 -23.16
CA ASP A 198 56.88 -16.21 -23.22
C ASP A 198 57.97 -17.28 -23.05
N LEU A 199 57.62 -18.43 -22.47
CA LEU A 199 58.53 -19.55 -22.19
C LEU A 199 59.29 -20.08 -23.43
N SER A 200 58.84 -19.73 -24.64
CA SER A 200 59.49 -20.09 -25.90
C SER A 200 60.67 -19.19 -26.29
N ASP A 201 60.83 -18.02 -25.65
CA ASP A 201 61.90 -17.06 -25.97
C ASP A 201 63.22 -17.35 -25.22
N GLU A 202 63.21 -18.26 -24.23
CA GLU A 202 64.41 -18.66 -23.47
C GLU A 202 65.13 -19.90 -24.05
N GLU A 203 64.56 -20.58 -25.05
CA GLU A 203 65.07 -21.88 -25.53
C GLU A 203 65.77 -21.86 -26.91
N ASP A 204 66.21 -20.71 -27.44
CA ASP A 204 66.93 -20.66 -28.72
C ASP A 204 68.25 -19.84 -28.70
N SER A 205 69.35 -20.60 -28.51
CA SER A 205 70.69 -20.39 -29.08
C SER A 205 71.61 -19.25 -28.60
N SER A 206 72.75 -19.66 -28.01
CA SER A 206 74.08 -19.27 -28.52
C SER A 206 75.16 -20.22 -27.97
N GLU A 207 75.24 -21.42 -28.57
CA GLU A 207 76.41 -22.30 -28.43
C GLU A 207 77.13 -22.28 -29.79
N GLU A 208 78.00 -21.27 -29.98
CA GLU A 208 78.94 -21.16 -31.10
C GLU A 208 80.35 -20.89 -30.54
N GLU A 209 81.16 -21.96 -30.64
CA GLU A 209 82.59 -22.05 -30.97
C GLU A 209 83.61 -21.02 -30.44
N GLU A 210 84.69 -21.51 -29.81
CA GLU A 210 85.98 -21.65 -30.51
C GLU A 210 87.03 -22.36 -29.63
N ASP A 211 87.52 -23.49 -30.16
CA ASP A 211 88.76 -24.16 -29.74
C ASP A 211 89.98 -23.25 -30.00
N PHE A 212 90.95 -23.20 -29.07
CA PHE A 212 92.36 -22.94 -29.42
C PHE A 212 93.31 -23.60 -28.39
N ASP A 213 94.14 -24.52 -28.89
CA ASP A 213 95.23 -25.24 -28.22
C ASP A 213 96.46 -24.35 -27.91
N ASP A 214 97.39 -24.88 -27.10
CA ASP A 214 98.71 -24.34 -26.72
C ASP A 214 99.68 -24.00 -27.90
N ASP A 215 100.62 -23.08 -27.62
CA ASP A 215 101.83 -22.56 -28.35
C ASP A 215 101.69 -21.39 -29.35
#